data_AF-A0AAX1EZW0-F1
#
_entry.id   AF-A0AAX1EZW0-F1
#
_cell.length_a   1.000
_cell.length_b   1.000
_cell.length_c   1.000
_cell.angle_alpha   90.00
_cell.angle_beta   90.00
_cell.angle_gamma   90.00
#
_symmetry.space_group_name_H-M   'P 1'
#
loop_
_entity.id
_entity.type
_entity.pdbx_description
1 polymer ?
#
loop_
_entity_poly.entity_id
_entity_poly.type
_entity_poly.pdbx_seq_one_letter_code
_entity_poly.pdbx_strand_id
1 'polypeptide(L)' 'MKSWFFSSFGLMLILEGLMPLFFPEGWRNTFRKMITMKGGQIRFMGLISFSLGLIFLFLGR' A
#
# COMPACT_ATOMS: atom_id res chain seq x y z
N MET A 1 -11.69 -23.65 4.20
CA MET A 1 -10.67 -22.64 4.59
C MET A 1 -9.79 -22.21 3.40
N LYS A 2 -10.36 -21.81 2.25
CA LYS A 2 -9.59 -21.38 1.06
C LYS A 2 -10.13 -20.10 0.38
N SER A 3 -11.42 -19.78 0.53
CA SER A 3 -12.04 -18.61 -0.12
C SER A 3 -11.46 -17.27 0.33
N TRP A 4 -11.28 -17.08 1.65
CA TRP A 4 -10.85 -15.81 2.23
C TRP A 4 -9.46 -15.35 1.76
N PHE A 5 -8.53 -16.29 1.49
CA PHE A 5 -7.20 -15.92 1.00
C PHE A 5 -7.27 -15.26 -0.38
N PHE A 6 -7.99 -15.89 -1.32
CA PHE A 6 -8.19 -15.33 -2.66
C PHE A 6 -9.01 -14.05 -2.62
N SER A 7 -10.02 -13.96 -1.74
CA SER A 7 -10.80 -12.73 -1.57
C SER A 7 -9.97 -11.57 -1.00
N SER A 8 -9.17 -11.78 0.04
CA SER A 8 -8.31 -10.74 0.61
C SER A 8 -7.23 -10.30 -0.37
N PHE A 9 -6.64 -11.24 -1.12
CA PHE A 9 -5.68 -10.92 -2.17
C PHE A 9 -6.32 -10.15 -3.33
N GLY A 10 -7.53 -10.54 -3.74
CA GLY A 10 -8.31 -9.82 -4.74
C GLY A 10 -8.64 -8.39 -4.31
N LEU A 11 -9.06 -8.18 -3.06
CA LEU A 11 -9.32 -6.85 -2.51
C LEU A 11 -8.06 -5.98 -2.45
N MET A 12 -6.91 -6.55 -2.06
CA MET A 12 -5.63 -5.84 -2.09
C MET A 12 -5.32 -5.35 -3.51
N LEU A 13 -5.45 -6.22 -4.53
CA LEU A 13 -5.19 -5.86 -5.93
C LEU A 13 -6.16 -4.79 -6.46
N ILE A 14 -7.44 -4.88 -6.10
CA ILE A 14 -8.43 -3.86 -6.46
C ILE A 14 -8.01 -2.52 -5.87
N LEU A 15 -7.70 -2.46 -4.57
CA LEU A 15 -7.29 -1.23 -3.88
C LEU A 15 -6.01 -0.63 -4.46
N GLU A 16 -4.99 -1.46 -4.74
CA GLU A 16 -3.76 -1.00 -5.40
C GLU A 16 -4.03 -0.47 -6.82
N GLY A 17 -4.99 -1.07 -7.55
CA GLY A 17 -5.37 -0.66 -8.89
C GLY A 17 -6.22 0.61 -8.96
N LEU A 18 -6.91 1.01 -7.89
CA LEU A 18 -7.82 2.18 -7.91
C LEU A 18 -7.09 3.48 -8.26
N MET A 19 -5.94 3.76 -7.64
CA MET A 19 -5.18 4.99 -7.92
C MET A 19 -4.73 5.10 -9.39
N PRO A 20 -4.05 4.10 -9.99
CA PRO A 20 -3.63 4.19 -11.39
C PRO A 20 -4.80 4.17 -12.37
N LEU A 21 -5.93 3.52 -12.05
CA LEU A 21 -7.10 3.48 -12.93
C LEU A 21 -7.89 4.79 -12.95
N PHE A 22 -8.13 5.40 -11.79
CA PHE A 22 -8.96 6.61 -11.68
C PHE A 22 -8.15 7.92 -11.73
N PHE A 23 -6.89 7.91 -11.27
CA PHE A 23 -6.04 9.12 -11.17
C PHE A 23 -4.61 8.88 -11.67
N PRO A 24 -4.43 8.57 -12.97
CA PRO A 24 -3.12 8.19 -13.53
C PRO A 24 -2.05 9.29 -13.39
N GLU A 25 -2.41 10.55 -13.63
CA GLU A 25 -1.45 11.67 -13.52
C GLU A 25 -1.04 11.98 -12.08
N GLY A 26 -2.00 11.91 -11.14
CA GLY A 26 -1.73 12.08 -9.70
C GLY A 26 -0.83 10.97 -9.16
N TRP A 27 -1.10 9.73 -9.59
CA TRP A 27 -0.26 8.57 -9.29
C TRP A 27 1.17 8.73 -9.84
N ARG A 28 1.30 9.14 -11.11
CA ARG A 28 2.60 9.36 -11.76
C ARG A 28 3.41 10.44 -11.07
N ASN A 29 2.77 11.53 -10.63
CA ASN A 29 3.44 12.59 -9.88
C ASN A 29 3.91 12.11 -8.50
N THR A 30 3.10 11.31 -7.81
CA THR A 30 3.47 10.71 -6.51
C THR A 30 4.67 9.77 -6.65
N PHE A 31 4.67 8.93 -7.69
CA PHE A 31 5.81 8.07 -8.02
C PHE A 31 7.07 8.86 -8.30
N ARG A 32 6.98 9.94 -9.10
CA ARG A 32 8.12 10.84 -9.38
C ARG A 32 8.70 11.45 -8.11
N LYS A 33 7.85 11.86 -7.16
CA LYS A 33 8.33 12.33 -5.85
C LYS A 33 9.02 11.19 -5.09
N MET A 34 8.42 10.01 -5.07
CA MET A 34 8.94 8.85 -4.34
C MET A 34 10.34 8.42 -4.83
N ILE A 35 10.59 8.40 -6.14
CA ILE A 35 11.92 8.05 -6.69
C ILE A 35 13.00 9.10 -6.39
N THR A 36 12.60 10.35 -6.11
CA THR A 36 13.54 11.42 -5.70
C THR A 36 13.81 11.45 -4.21
N MET A 37 13.09 10.64 -3.41
CA MET A 37 13.30 10.58 -1.96
C MET A 37 14.60 9.86 -1.62
N LYS A 38 15.26 10.32 -0.54
CA LYS A 38 16.45 9.63 -0.03
C LYS A 38 16.05 8.25 0.47
N GLY A 39 16.93 7.25 0.31
CA GLY A 39 16.65 5.86 0.74
C GLY A 39 16.22 5.74 2.20
N GLY A 40 16.71 6.61 3.09
CA GLY A 40 16.24 6.67 4.49
C GLY A 40 14.77 7.05 4.65
N GLN A 41 14.24 7.95 3.81
CA GLN A 41 12.84 8.36 3.87
C GLN A 41 11.91 7.24 3.37
N ILE A 42 12.31 6.52 2.32
CA ILE A 42 11.57 5.36 1.81
C ILE A 42 11.50 4.26 2.88
N ARG A 43 12.64 3.99 3.56
CA ARG A 43 12.67 3.03 4.67
C ARG A 43 11.77 3.45 5.83
N PHE A 44 11.72 4.74 6.15
CA PHE A 44 10.85 5.26 7.22
C PHE A 44 9.37 5.17 6.85
N MET A 45 8.98 5.51 5.61
CA MET A 45 7.62 5.27 5.11
C MET A 45 7.24 3.79 5.18
N GLY A 46 8.16 2.90 4.80
CA GLY A 46 7.98 1.45 4.91
C GLY A 46 7.78 1.00 6.36
N LEU A 47 8.57 1.54 7.31
CA LEU A 47 8.42 1.27 8.73
C LEU A 47 7.04 1.71 9.26
N ILE A 48 6.59 2.92 8.92
CA ILE A 48 5.26 3.39 9.33
C ILE A 48 4.16 2.48 8.78
N SER A 49 4.21 2.14 7.49
CA SER A 49 3.22 1.27 6.86
C SER A 49 3.21 -0.13 7.47
N PHE A 50 4.39 -0.68 7.78
CA PHE A 50 4.54 -1.96 8.44
C PHE A 50 3.97 -1.94 9.87
N SER A 51 4.31 -0.92 10.65
CA SER A 51 3.80 -0.74 12.02
C SER A 51 2.28 -0.58 12.05
N LEU A 52 1.71 0.22 11.15
CA LEU A 52 0.26 0.36 11.03
C LEU A 52 -0.41 -0.98 10.69
N GLY A 53 0.15 -1.75 9.75
CA GLY A 53 -0.34 -3.09 9.43
C GLY A 53 -0.33 -4.02 10.66
N LEU A 54 0.73 -3.95 11.47
CA LEU A 54 0.84 -4.72 12.72
C LEU A 54 -0.23 -4.31 13.74
N ILE A 55 -0.46 -3.00 13.90
CA ILE A 55 -1.49 -2.46 14.80
C ILE A 55 -2.88 -2.92 14.35
N PHE A 56 -3.19 -2.87 13.06
CA PHE A 56 -4.46 -3.33 12.51
C PHE A 56 -4.67 -4.83 12.73
N LEU A 57 -3.64 -5.66 12.53
CA LEU A 57 -3.71 -7.09 12.83
C LEU A 57 -3.92 -7.37 14.32
N PHE A 58 -3.34 -6.55 15.20
CA PHE A 58 -3.50 -6.70 16.64
C PHE A 58 -4.88 -6.23 17.12
N LEU A 59 -5.44 -5.16 16.57
CA LEU A 59 -6.80 -4.69 16.90
C LEU A 59 -7.90 -5.57 16.32
N GLY A 60 -7.67 -6.15 15.13
CA GLY A 60 -8.64 -7.00 14.44
C GLY A 60 -8.68 -8.45 14.93
N ARG A 61 -7.92 -8.77 15.98
CA ARG A 61 -7.83 -10.08 16.62
C ARG A 61 -8.30 -9.99 18.06
#